data_AF-A0A0Q5ZIR4-F1
#
_entry.id   AF-A0A0Q5ZIR4-F1
#
_cell.length_a   1.000
_cell.length_b   1.000
_cell.length_c   1.000
_cell.angle_alpha   90.00
_cell.angle_beta   90.00
_cell.angle_gamma   90.00
#
_symmetry.space_group_name_H-M   'P 1'
#
loop_
_entity.id
_entity.type
_entity.pdbx_description
1 polymer ?
#
loop_
_entity_poly.entity_id
_entity_poly.type
_entity_poly.pdbx_seq_one_letter_code
_entity_poly.pdbx_strand_id
1 'polypeptide(L)' 'MAEQGKPAKAGKTAVPQPRRNFFATLDAELIKSIKRVALEDDTSASEILEEAARDWLERRKKSPKR' A
#
# COMPACT_ATOMS: atom_id res chain seq x y z
N MET A 1 5.72 40.58 1.37
CA MET A 1 6.68 39.47 1.60
C MET A 1 5.85 38.22 1.85
N ALA A 2 5.83 37.28 0.92
CA ALA A 2 5.04 36.05 1.05
C ALA A 2 5.96 34.87 1.31
N GLU A 3 5.67 34.14 2.38
CA GLU A 3 6.39 32.98 2.90
C GLU A 3 6.32 31.82 1.90
N GLN A 4 7.47 31.34 1.44
CA GLN A 4 7.56 30.14 0.59
C GLN A 4 7.65 28.89 1.47
N GLY A 5 6.51 28.22 1.65
CA GLY A 5 6.45 26.85 2.13
C GLY A 5 6.97 25.86 1.06
N LYS A 6 7.97 25.08 1.44
CA LYS A 6 8.54 23.82 0.89
C LYS A 6 7.78 23.10 -0.25
N PRO A 7 8.55 22.33 -1.06
CA PRO A 7 8.20 20.92 -1.20
C PRO A 7 9.35 20.01 -0.76
N ALA A 8 9.05 19.08 0.14
CA ALA A 8 9.91 17.96 0.47
C ALA A 8 10.09 17.08 -0.79
N LYS A 9 11.34 16.89 -1.21
CA LYS A 9 11.68 16.01 -2.34
C LYS A 9 11.47 14.57 -1.92
N ALA A 10 10.33 13.98 -2.31
CA ALA A 10 10.14 12.54 -2.27
C ALA A 10 11.09 11.89 -3.29
N GLY A 11 12.04 11.10 -2.80
CA GLY A 11 12.92 10.28 -3.62
C GLY A 11 12.08 9.28 -4.44
N LYS A 12 12.20 9.33 -5.76
CA LYS A 12 11.58 8.35 -6.66
C LYS A 12 12.51 7.15 -6.76
N THR A 13 12.29 6.12 -5.93
CA THR A 13 12.81 4.79 -6.23
C THR A 13 12.03 4.26 -7.43
N ALA A 14 12.69 4.13 -8.58
CA ALA A 14 12.06 3.65 -9.82
C ALA A 14 11.66 2.18 -9.66
N VAL A 15 10.35 1.90 -9.74
CA VAL A 15 9.83 0.53 -9.70
C VAL A 15 9.91 -0.08 -11.11
N PRO A 16 10.51 -1.28 -11.28
CA PRO A 16 10.93 -1.82 -12.59
C PRO A 16 9.82 -2.32 -13.54
N GLN A 17 8.53 -2.15 -13.20
CA GLN A 17 7.39 -2.52 -14.07
C GLN A 17 6.25 -1.50 -13.90
N PRO A 18 5.37 -1.30 -14.90
CA PRO A 18 4.25 -0.37 -14.78
C PRO A 18 3.23 -0.90 -13.76
N ARG A 19 3.34 -0.45 -12.50
CA ARG A 19 2.29 -0.68 -11.49
C ARG A 19 1.00 0.04 -11.92
N ARG A 20 -0.14 -0.61 -11.71
CA ARG A 20 -1.48 -0.05 -11.96
C ARG A 20 -2.18 0.21 -10.63
N ASN A 21 -2.94 1.30 -10.57
CA ASN A 21 -3.74 1.62 -9.39
C ASN A 21 -4.96 0.69 -9.30
N PHE A 22 -5.27 0.23 -8.09
CA PHE A 22 -6.48 -0.51 -7.78
C PHE A 22 -7.26 0.27 -6.71
N PHE A 23 -8.50 0.64 -7.00
CA PHE A 23 -9.36 1.35 -6.07
C PHE A 23 -10.26 0.35 -5.35
N ALA A 24 -10.06 0.22 -4.04
CA ALA A 24 -10.84 -0.64 -3.17
C ALA A 24 -11.56 0.18 -2.09
N THR A 25 -12.71 -0.30 -1.64
CA THR A 25 -13.40 0.23 -0.46
C THR A 25 -13.03 -0.62 0.75
N LEU A 26 -12.58 0.01 1.82
CA LEU A 26 -12.17 -0.61 3.07
C LEU A 26 -12.74 0.19 4.24
N ASP A 27 -12.82 -0.45 5.40
CA ASP A 27 -13.17 0.23 6.64
C ASP A 27 -12.15 1.33 7.00
N ALA A 28 -12.63 2.43 7.58
CA ALA A 28 -11.79 3.58 7.89
C ALA A 28 -10.72 3.29 8.95
N GLU A 29 -11.04 2.46 9.96
CA GLU A 29 -10.07 2.04 10.98
C GLU A 29 -9.03 1.10 10.39
N LEU A 30 -9.44 0.19 9.51
CA LEU A 30 -8.51 -0.68 8.79
C LEU A 30 -7.51 0.14 7.96
N ILE A 31 -7.98 1.16 7.24
CA ILE A 31 -7.09 2.06 6.47
C ILE A 31 -6.09 2.75 7.39
N LYS A 32 -6.52 3.23 8.57
CA LYS A 32 -5.62 3.87 9.55
C LYS A 32 -4.56 2.90 10.04
N SER A 33 -4.96 1.68 10.39
CA SER A 33 -4.04 0.64 10.89
C SER A 33 -2.99 0.28 9.83
N ILE A 34 -3.40 0.07 8.58
CA ILE A 34 -2.47 -0.24 7.48
C ILE A 34 -1.46 0.90 7.30
N LYS A 35 -1.92 2.16 7.29
CA LYS A 35 -1.04 3.32 7.13
C LYS A 35 -0.09 3.48 8.30
N ARG A 36 -0.53 3.18 9.53
CA ARG A 36 0.32 3.26 10.72
C ARG A 36 1.46 2.24 10.63
N VAL A 37 1.14 0.98 10.35
CA VAL A 37 2.14 -0.08 10.19
C VAL A 37 3.11 0.24 9.05
N ALA A 38 2.60 0.78 7.93
CA ALA A 38 3.47 1.20 6.84
C ALA A 38 4.53 2.23 7.27
N LEU A 39 4.18 3.16 8.15
CA LEU A 39 5.12 4.13 8.71
C LEU A 39 6.10 3.50 9.71
N GLU A 40 5.63 2.55 10.52
CA GLU A 40 6.44 1.85 11.53
C GLU A 40 7.51 0.95 10.87
N ASP A 41 7.16 0.31 9.74
CA ASP A 41 7.99 -0.68 9.05
C ASP A 41 8.77 -0.12 7.83
N ASP A 42 8.77 1.21 7.64
CA ASP A 42 9.38 1.90 6.47
C ASP A 42 8.95 1.28 5.11
N THR A 43 7.66 0.94 5.00
CA THR A 43 7.07 0.35 3.79
C THR A 43 5.89 1.19 3.28
N SER A 44 5.26 0.77 2.18
CA SER A 44 4.05 1.43 1.67
C SER A 44 2.79 0.59 1.90
N ALA A 45 1.66 1.26 2.09
CA ALA A 45 0.35 0.60 2.15
C ALA A 45 0.07 -0.25 0.88
N SER A 46 0.63 0.14 -0.27
CA SER A 46 0.52 -0.64 -1.51
C SER A 46 1.26 -1.97 -1.43
N GLU A 47 2.42 -2.01 -0.77
CA GLU A 47 3.20 -3.24 -0.61
C GLU A 47 2.53 -4.20 0.37
N ILE A 48 2.06 -3.67 1.51
CA ILE A 48 1.27 -4.44 2.48
C ILE A 48 0.03 -5.06 1.83
N LEU A 49 -0.73 -4.26 1.06
CA LEU A 49 -1.93 -4.74 0.39
C LEU A 49 -1.61 -5.74 -0.73
N GLU A 50 -0.50 -5.57 -1.44
CA GLU A 50 -0.05 -6.53 -2.45
C GLU A 50 0.32 -7.88 -1.81
N GLU A 51 1.05 -7.87 -0.69
CA GLU A 51 1.40 -9.08 0.06
C GLU A 51 0.14 -9.79 0.58
N ALA A 52 -0.73 -9.07 1.29
CA ALA A 52 -1.96 -9.64 1.84
C ALA A 52 -2.87 -10.23 0.76
N ALA A 53 -2.95 -9.59 -0.42
CA ALA A 53 -3.70 -10.11 -1.56
C ALA A 53 -3.07 -11.41 -2.12
N ARG A 54 -1.74 -11.47 -2.23
CA ARG A 54 -1.02 -12.68 -2.69
C ARG A 54 -1.25 -13.83 -1.72
N ASP A 55 -1.10 -13.59 -0.41
CA ASP A 55 -1.34 -14.57 0.63
C ASP A 55 -2.76 -15.14 0.59
N TRP A 56 -3.75 -14.26 0.48
CA TRP A 56 -5.15 -14.68 0.40
C TRP A 56 -5.42 -15.55 -0.83
N LEU A 57 -4.88 -15.17 -2.00
CA LEU A 57 -5.00 -15.94 -3.23
C LEU A 57 -4.31 -17.30 -3.13
N GLU A 58 -3.14 -17.38 -2.50
CA GLU A 58 -2.43 -18.64 -2.28
C GLU A 58 -3.26 -19.59 -1.40
N ARG A 59 -3.81 -19.09 -0.29
CA ARG A 59 -4.71 -19.86 0.59
C ARG A 59 -5.92 -20.38 -0.17
N ARG A 60 -6.50 -19.56 -1.06
CA ARG A 60 -7.64 -19.97 -1.89
C ARG A 60 -7.30 -21.05 -2.90
N LYS A 61 -6.09 -21.05 -3.48
CA LYS A 61 -5.62 -22.14 -4.36
C LYS A 61 -5.53 -23.48 -3.62
N LYS A 62 -5.11 -23.45 -2.35
CA LYS A 62 -4.96 -24.65 -1.51
C LYS A 62 -6.31 -25.20 -1.01
N SER A 63 -7.34 -24.37 -0.93
CA SER A 63 -8.69 -24.78 -0.51
C SER A 63 -9.74 -24.07 -1.35
N PRO A 64 -9.94 -24.51 -2.61
CA PRO A 64 -10.97 -23.95 -3.46
C PRO A 64 -12.33 -24.26 -2.85
N LYS A 65 -13.05 -23.22 -2.42
CA LYS A 65 -14.44 -23.31 -2.00
C LYS A 65 -15.25 -23.71 -3.25
N ARG A 66 -15.59 -25.00 -3.35
CA ARG A 66 -16.50 -25.55 -4.36
C ARG A 66 -17.90 -24.99 -4.15
#